data_AF-A0A3D2UAL2-F1
#
_entry.id   AF-A0A3D2UAL2-F1
#
_cell.length_a   1.000
_cell.length_b   1.000
_cell.length_c   1.000
_cell.angle_alpha   90.00
_cell.angle_beta   90.00
_cell.angle_gamma   90.00
#
_symmetry.space_group_name_H-M   'P 1'
#
loop_
_entity.id
_entity.type
_entity.pdbx_description
1 polymer ?
#
loop_
_entity_poly.entity_id
_entity_poly.type
_entity_poly.pdbx_seq_one_letter_code
_entity_poly.pdbx_strand_id
1 'polypeptide(L)'
;MGISVVMTILPPFTDFRGVPVTVMGLGTFGGGAGAVEFLSRRGAQVTVTDLRDARDLREEVSRLDQLDGPPIRWRLGEHRAEDFREAELVVVNPAVPLDSSWLELATVHGARLTTEIGLFWNLCPARTIAVTGSNGKSTTTA
;
A
#
# COMPACT_ATOMS: atom_id res chain seq x y z
N MET A 1 21.58 -3.38 -16.98
CA MET A 1 20.98 -2.05 -17.19
C MET A 1 20.21 -1.73 -15.93
N GLY A 2 20.82 -0.99 -15.00
CA GLY A 2 20.25 -0.77 -13.66
C GLY A 2 19.13 0.24 -13.74
N ILE A 3 17.92 -0.15 -13.31
CA ILE A 3 16.81 0.78 -13.14
C ILE A 3 17.16 1.62 -11.92
N SER A 4 17.75 2.79 -12.17
CA SER A 4 17.85 3.84 -11.16
C SER A 4 16.42 4.32 -10.92
N VAL A 5 15.78 3.83 -9.87
CA VAL A 5 14.52 4.39 -9.38
C VAL A 5 14.86 5.80 -8.90
N VAL A 6 14.67 6.77 -9.77
CA VAL A 6 14.68 8.18 -9.39
C VAL A 6 13.44 8.35 -8.52
N MET A 7 13.64 8.27 -7.20
CA MET A 7 12.63 8.60 -6.21
C MET A 7 12.46 10.12 -6.26
N THR A 8 11.72 10.60 -7.25
CA THR A 8 11.29 11.99 -7.33
C THR A 8 10.61 12.32 -6.00
N ILE A 9 11.14 13.30 -5.28
CA ILE A 9 10.52 13.85 -4.06
C ILE A 9 9.24 14.55 -4.53
N LEU A 10 8.19 13.77 -4.67
CA LEU A 10 6.85 14.26 -4.95
C LEU A 10 6.33 14.97 -3.69
N PRO A 11 5.49 16.01 -3.83
CA PRO A 11 4.93 16.69 -2.67
C PRO A 11 4.24 15.70 -1.73
N PRO A 12 4.36 15.89 -0.40
CA PRO A 12 3.79 14.97 0.58
C PRO A 12 2.27 14.86 0.36
N PHE A 13 1.73 13.64 0.45
CA PHE A 13 0.29 13.43 0.42
C PHE A 13 -0.34 13.95 1.71
N THR A 14 -0.79 15.20 1.71
CA THR A 14 -1.36 15.81 2.93
C THR A 14 -2.86 15.56 3.08
N ASP A 15 -3.58 15.26 1.99
CA ASP A 15 -5.00 14.93 1.99
C ASP A 15 -5.26 13.70 1.11
N PHE A 16 -6.05 12.76 1.63
CA PHE A 16 -6.41 11.52 0.93
C PHE A 16 -7.92 11.44 0.64
N ARG A 17 -8.71 12.44 1.04
CA ARG A 17 -10.17 12.41 0.86
C ARG A 17 -10.53 12.32 -0.62
N GLY A 18 -11.24 11.27 -0.98
CA GLY A 18 -11.69 11.01 -2.35
C GLY A 18 -10.59 10.50 -3.30
N VAL A 19 -9.33 10.39 -2.85
CA VAL A 19 -8.22 9.94 -3.70
C VAL A 19 -8.40 8.44 -4.01
N PRO A 20 -8.38 8.03 -5.29
CA PRO A 20 -8.36 6.62 -5.67
C PRO A 20 -7.02 5.99 -5.29
N VAL A 21 -7.04 5.06 -4.34
CA VAL A 21 -5.83 4.38 -3.86
C VAL A 21 -5.96 2.88 -4.03
N THR A 22 -4.96 2.27 -4.66
CA THR A 22 -4.86 0.82 -4.78
C THR A 22 -3.81 0.28 -3.82
N VAL A 23 -4.20 -0.60 -2.91
CA VAL A 23 -3.28 -1.35 -2.05
C VAL A 23 -3.04 -2.71 -2.70
N MET A 24 -1.83 -2.94 -3.20
CA MET A 24 -1.44 -4.18 -3.88
C MET A 24 -0.74 -5.13 -2.89
N GLY A 25 -1.44 -6.21 -2.57
CA GLY A 25 -1.03 -7.21 -1.59
C GLY A 25 -1.44 -6.81 -0.17
N LEU A 26 -2.56 -7.33 0.33
CA LEU A 26 -2.99 -7.10 1.71
C LEU A 26 -1.97 -7.68 2.70
N GLY A 27 -1.39 -8.84 2.38
CA GLY A 27 -0.49 -9.53 3.30
C GLY A 27 -1.23 -10.25 4.43
N THR A 28 -0.51 -11.10 5.15
CA THR A 28 -0.94 -11.66 6.46
C THR A 28 -0.08 -11.10 7.61
N PHE A 29 0.98 -10.36 7.28
CA PHE A 29 1.91 -9.77 8.26
C PHE A 29 1.50 -8.35 8.70
N GLY A 30 0.23 -7.98 8.53
CA GLY A 30 -0.35 -6.73 9.02
C GLY A 30 -0.03 -5.45 8.24
N GLY A 31 1.10 -5.36 7.54
CA GLY A 31 1.52 -4.13 6.84
C GLY A 31 0.50 -3.58 5.84
N GLY A 32 -0.02 -4.41 4.93
CA GLY A 32 -1.03 -3.95 3.98
C GLY A 32 -2.34 -3.57 4.66
N ALA A 33 -2.77 -4.33 5.67
CA ALA A 33 -3.97 -4.00 6.45
C ALA A 33 -3.85 -2.68 7.21
N GLY A 34 -2.67 -2.38 7.77
CA GLY A 34 -2.37 -1.09 8.40
C GLY A 34 -2.45 0.09 7.42
N ALA A 35 -1.93 -0.10 6.20
CA ALA A 35 -2.07 0.91 5.15
C ALA A 35 -3.52 1.14 4.74
N VAL A 36 -4.32 0.08 4.58
CA VAL A 36 -5.76 0.18 4.29
C VAL A 36 -6.47 0.95 5.39
N GLU A 37 -6.27 0.57 6.66
CA GLU A 37 -6.90 1.25 7.80
C GLU A 37 -6.55 2.74 7.86
N PHE A 38 -5.28 3.08 7.66
CA PHE A 38 -4.79 4.45 7.65
C PHE A 38 -5.42 5.31 6.54
N LEU A 39 -5.57 4.75 5.34
CA LEU A 39 -6.11 5.42 4.16
C LEU A 39 -7.64 5.57 4.25
N SER A 40 -8.34 4.50 4.65
CA SER A 40 -9.79 4.51 4.82
C SER A 40 -10.23 5.55 5.84
N ARG A 41 -9.53 5.65 6.99
CA ARG A 41 -9.81 6.67 8.01
C ARG A 41 -9.57 8.10 7.54
N ARG A 42 -8.80 8.30 6.48
CA ARG A 42 -8.60 9.61 5.83
C ARG A 42 -9.52 9.85 4.64
N GLY A 43 -10.49 8.97 4.41
CA GLY A 43 -11.50 9.13 3.37
C GLY A 43 -11.02 8.81 1.96
N ALA A 44 -9.93 8.05 1.80
CA ALA A 44 -9.50 7.54 0.51
C ALA A 44 -10.55 6.59 -0.10
N GLN A 45 -10.61 6.54 -1.43
CA GLN A 45 -11.35 5.51 -2.15
C GLN A 45 -10.43 4.30 -2.34
N VAL A 46 -10.46 3.39 -1.37
CA VAL A 46 -9.50 2.28 -1.31
C VAL A 46 -9.99 1.08 -2.13
N THR A 47 -9.16 0.63 -3.06
CA THR A 47 -9.25 -0.69 -3.68
C THR A 47 -8.11 -1.57 -3.16
N VAL A 48 -8.42 -2.76 -2.68
CA VAL A 48 -7.42 -3.75 -2.24
C VAL A 48 -7.38 -4.88 -3.24
N THR A 49 -6.19 -5.19 -3.74
CA THR A 49 -5.95 -6.32 -4.63
C THR A 49 -4.98 -7.32 -4.00
N ASP A 50 -5.27 -8.62 -4.07
CA ASP A 50 -4.37 -9.68 -3.60
C ASP A 50 -4.61 -10.96 -4.41
N LEU A 51 -3.57 -11.75 -4.66
CA LEU A 51 -3.69 -13.03 -5.37
C LEU A 51 -4.30 -14.13 -4.50
N ARG A 52 -4.34 -13.95 -3.18
CA ARG A 52 -5.07 -14.84 -2.27
C ARG A 52 -6.56 -14.57 -2.33
N ASP A 53 -7.35 -15.61 -2.10
CA ASP A 53 -8.80 -15.51 -2.12
C ASP A 53 -9.36 -14.94 -0.81
N ALA A 54 -10.68 -14.71 -0.78
CA ALA A 54 -11.36 -14.17 0.39
C ALA A 54 -11.34 -15.11 1.62
N ARG A 55 -11.12 -16.41 1.43
CA ARG A 55 -11.04 -17.36 2.55
C ARG A 55 -9.70 -17.23 3.26
N ASP A 56 -8.62 -17.12 2.50
CA ASP A 56 -7.27 -16.94 3.03
C ASP A 56 -7.10 -15.62 3.79
N LEU A 57 -7.87 -14.58 3.41
CA LEU A 57 -7.79 -13.23 3.98
C LEU A 57 -8.99 -12.86 4.87
N ARG A 58 -9.83 -13.84 5.24
CA ARG A 58 -11.13 -13.62 5.89
C ARG A 58 -11.04 -12.74 7.13
N GLU A 59 -10.04 -12.97 7.99
CA GLU A 59 -9.88 -12.23 9.24
C GLU A 59 -9.63 -10.75 8.98
N GLU A 60 -8.76 -10.42 8.02
CA GLU A 60 -8.42 -9.04 7.70
C GLU A 60 -9.55 -8.32 6.96
N VAL A 61 -10.20 -9.00 6.03
CA VAL A 61 -11.38 -8.45 5.34
C VAL A 61 -12.47 -8.12 6.36
N SER A 62 -12.80 -9.07 7.24
CA SER A 62 -13.84 -8.87 8.26
C SER A 62 -13.50 -7.76 9.25
N ARG A 63 -12.22 -7.53 9.54
CA ARG A 63 -11.76 -6.44 10.41
C ARG A 63 -11.83 -5.09 9.70
N LEU A 64 -11.41 -5.03 8.44
CA LEU A 64 -11.34 -3.79 7.66
C LEU A 64 -12.71 -3.32 7.16
N ASP A 65 -13.65 -4.22 6.92
CA ASP A 65 -15.04 -3.88 6.57
C ASP A 65 -15.80 -3.18 7.71
N GLN A 66 -15.28 -3.23 8.94
CA GLN A 66 -15.85 -2.53 10.11
C GLN A 66 -15.38 -1.08 10.24
N LEU A 67 -14.48 -0.63 9.36
CA LEU A 67 -13.95 0.72 9.43
C LEU A 67 -14.97 1.76 8.96
N ASP A 68 -15.01 2.88 9.66
CA ASP A 68 -15.72 4.08 9.19
C ASP A 68 -14.99 4.68 7.98
N GLY A 69 -15.75 5.03 6.94
CA GLY A 69 -15.22 5.67 5.73
C GLY A 69 -15.93 5.21 4.46
N PRO A 70 -15.38 5.56 3.29
CA PRO A 70 -15.82 4.98 2.02
C PRO A 70 -15.66 3.46 2.03
N PRO A 71 -16.57 2.70 1.39
CA PRO A 71 -16.48 1.25 1.34
C PRO A 71 -15.21 0.81 0.62
N ILE A 72 -14.52 -0.18 1.18
CA ILE A 72 -13.33 -0.78 0.57
C ILE A 72 -13.78 -1.67 -0.60
N ARG A 73 -13.16 -1.49 -1.77
CA ARG A 73 -13.35 -2.38 -2.92
C ARG A 73 -12.36 -3.53 -2.83
N TRP A 74 -12.87 -4.76 -2.80
CA TRP A 74 -12.04 -5.97 -2.70
C TRP A 74 -11.89 -6.66 -4.07
N ARG A 75 -10.65 -6.97 -4.44
CA ARG A 75 -10.25 -7.75 -5.63
C ARG A 75 -9.33 -8.87 -5.17
N LEU A 76 -9.93 -9.96 -4.75
CA LEU A 76 -9.22 -11.09 -4.14
C LEU A 76 -9.17 -12.26 -5.11
N GLY A 77 -8.05 -12.96 -5.15
CA GLY A 77 -7.74 -14.02 -6.10
C GLY A 77 -7.20 -13.52 -7.44
N GLU A 78 -7.12 -12.21 -7.64
CA GLU A 78 -6.72 -11.60 -8.91
C GLU A 78 -6.25 -10.14 -8.77
N HIS A 79 -5.60 -9.67 -9.83
CA HIS A 79 -5.34 -8.26 -10.08
C HIS A 79 -6.05 -7.90 -11.39
N ARG A 80 -6.71 -6.73 -11.45
CA ARG A 80 -7.35 -6.25 -12.68
C ARG A 80 -6.79 -4.91 -13.11
N ALA A 81 -6.67 -4.73 -14.43
CA ALA A 81 -6.01 -3.56 -15.01
C ALA A 81 -6.69 -2.25 -14.63
N GLU A 82 -8.01 -2.23 -14.55
CA GLU A 82 -8.77 -1.04 -14.13
C GLU A 82 -8.32 -0.51 -12.76
N ASP A 83 -8.01 -1.41 -11.81
CA ASP A 83 -7.67 -1.01 -10.44
C ASP A 83 -6.29 -0.33 -10.37
N PHE A 84 -5.42 -0.52 -11.38
CA PHE A 84 -4.12 0.16 -11.48
C PHE A 84 -4.17 1.39 -12.38
N ARG A 85 -5.02 1.37 -13.41
CA ARG A 85 -5.20 2.50 -14.35
C ARG A 85 -5.91 3.67 -13.72
N GLU A 86 -6.85 3.40 -12.82
CA GLU A 86 -7.67 4.43 -12.15
C GLU A 86 -7.01 4.98 -10.88
N ALA A 87 -5.95 4.34 -10.38
CA ALA A 87 -5.30 4.72 -9.14
C ALA A 87 -4.44 5.98 -9.31
N GLU A 88 -4.57 6.93 -8.37
CA GLU A 88 -3.63 8.05 -8.24
C GLU A 88 -2.44 7.67 -7.36
N LEU A 89 -2.63 6.70 -6.48
CA LEU A 89 -1.61 6.16 -5.58
C LEU A 89 -1.72 4.64 -5.53
N VAL A 90 -0.57 3.96 -5.65
CA VAL A 90 -0.46 2.53 -5.36
C VAL A 90 0.44 2.33 -4.15
N VAL A 91 -0.10 1.68 -3.13
CA VAL A 91 0.66 1.20 -1.97
C VAL A 91 1.04 -0.24 -2.21
N VAL A 92 2.33 -0.49 -2.39
CA VAL A 92 2.89 -1.78 -2.75
C VAL A 92 3.37 -2.48 -1.48
N ASN A 93 2.89 -3.70 -1.25
CA ASN A 93 3.44 -4.56 -0.21
C ASN A 93 4.89 -4.97 -0.57
N PRO A 94 5.86 -4.92 0.36
CA PRO A 94 7.26 -5.27 0.08
C PRO A 94 7.49 -6.67 -0.50
N ALA A 95 6.53 -7.60 -0.32
CA ALA A 95 6.60 -8.93 -0.91
C ALA A 95 6.29 -8.98 -2.41
N VAL A 96 5.73 -7.90 -2.99
CA VAL A 96 5.47 -7.80 -4.43
C VAL A 96 6.79 -7.53 -5.17
N PRO A 97 7.10 -8.28 -6.25
CA PRO A 97 8.27 -8.03 -7.07
C PRO A 97 8.26 -6.62 -7.67
N LEU A 98 9.42 -5.94 -7.64
CA LEU A 98 9.56 -4.57 -8.16
C LEU A 98 9.39 -4.48 -9.69
N ASP A 99 9.57 -5.59 -10.40
CA ASP A 99 9.38 -5.73 -11.85
C ASP A 99 7.96 -6.20 -12.22
N SER A 100 7.01 -6.15 -11.29
CA SER A 100 5.60 -6.47 -11.55
C SER A 100 5.02 -5.55 -12.64
N SER A 101 4.44 -6.15 -13.67
CA SER A 101 3.76 -5.43 -14.77
C SER A 101 2.59 -4.56 -14.30
N TRP A 102 2.01 -4.84 -13.14
CA TRP A 102 0.98 -4.02 -12.52
C TRP A 102 1.52 -2.67 -12.02
N LEU A 103 2.77 -2.65 -11.54
CA LEU A 103 3.44 -1.42 -11.09
C LEU A 103 3.82 -0.54 -12.28
N GLU A 104 4.30 -1.17 -13.36
CA GLU A 104 4.53 -0.48 -14.63
C GLU A 104 3.23 0.11 -15.17
N LEU A 105 2.15 -0.68 -15.21
CA LEU A 105 0.82 -0.23 -15.64
C LEU A 105 0.33 0.97 -14.85
N ALA A 106 0.42 0.93 -13.51
CA ALA A 106 0.04 2.06 -12.68
C ALA A 106 0.87 3.31 -12.98
N THR A 107 2.19 3.15 -13.11
CA THR A 107 3.12 4.25 -13.36
C THR A 107 2.87 4.93 -14.71
N VAL A 108 2.66 4.18 -15.79
CA VAL A 108 2.38 4.76 -17.11
C VAL A 108 1.03 5.47 -17.18
N HIS A 109 0.10 5.13 -16.27
CA HIS A 109 -1.17 5.82 -16.09
C HIS A 109 -1.12 6.96 -15.06
N GLY A 110 0.08 7.30 -14.56
CA GLY A 110 0.32 8.47 -13.71
C GLY A 110 0.20 8.21 -12.21
N ALA A 111 -0.01 6.96 -11.78
CA ALA A 111 -0.05 6.63 -10.37
C ALA A 111 1.31 6.85 -9.71
N ARG A 112 1.29 7.39 -8.49
CA ARG A 112 2.47 7.43 -7.62
C ARG A 112 2.61 6.07 -6.92
N LEU A 113 3.82 5.53 -6.85
CA LEU A 113 4.10 4.31 -6.10
C LEU A 113 4.66 4.64 -4.72
N THR A 114 4.21 3.94 -3.68
CA THR A 114 4.78 3.99 -2.33
C THR A 114 4.65 2.61 -1.67
N THR A 115 5.22 2.47 -0.48
CA THR A 115 4.98 1.35 0.44
C THR A 115 4.28 1.86 1.70
N GLU A 116 3.80 0.97 2.57
CA GLU A 116 3.26 1.35 3.89
C GLU A 116 4.29 2.14 4.70
N ILE A 117 5.53 1.66 4.79
CA ILE A 117 6.61 2.37 5.47
C ILE A 117 6.94 3.72 4.79
N GLY A 118 6.77 3.81 3.46
CA GLY A 118 6.89 5.05 2.71
C GLY A 118 5.79 6.07 3.06
N LEU A 119 4.54 5.61 3.29
CA LEU A 119 3.48 6.47 3.84
C LEU A 119 3.86 6.99 5.21
N PHE A 120 4.34 6.12 6.11
CA PHE A 120 4.77 6.50 7.43
C PHE A 120 5.89 7.56 7.39
N TRP A 121 6.94 7.33 6.58
CA TRP A 121 8.08 8.25 6.51
C TRP A 121 7.71 9.65 6.03
N ASN A 122 6.79 9.75 5.08
CA ASN A 122 6.37 11.03 4.52
C ASN A 122 5.45 11.81 5.46
N LEU A 123 4.81 11.14 6.42
CA LEU A 123 3.72 11.72 7.23
C LEU A 123 4.04 11.77 8.72
N CYS A 124 5.07 11.08 9.19
CA CYS A 124 5.49 11.12 10.59
C CYS A 124 6.19 12.45 10.88
N PRO A 125 5.62 13.32 11.76
CA PRO A 125 6.24 14.59 12.11
C PRO A 125 7.39 14.44 13.12
N ALA A 126 7.54 13.24 13.70
CA ALA A 126 8.52 12.95 14.74
C ALA A 126 9.84 12.46 14.15
N ARG A 127 10.91 12.52 14.96
CA ARG A 127 12.19 11.94 14.57
C ARG A 127 12.05 10.42 14.41
N THR A 128 12.31 9.93 13.21
CA THR A 128 12.32 8.50 12.88
C THR A 128 13.75 7.95 12.89
N ILE A 129 13.94 6.77 13.49
CA ILE A 129 15.20 6.00 13.44
C ILE A 129 14.90 4.69 12.73
N ALA A 130 15.68 4.36 11.71
CA ALA A 130 15.55 3.12 10.96
C ALA A 130 16.66 2.14 11.34
N VAL A 131 16.28 0.93 11.75
CA VAL A 131 17.20 -0.17 12.04
C VAL A 131 17.02 -1.25 10.97
N THR A 132 18.09 -1.56 10.24
CA THR A 132 18.11 -2.60 9.20
C THR A 132 19.29 -3.56 9.41
N GLY A 133 19.21 -4.76 8.85
CA GLY A 133 20.24 -5.80 8.97
C GLY A 133 19.65 -7.21 8.89
N SER A 134 20.46 -8.21 8.57
CA SER A 134 19.94 -9.59 8.42
C SER A 134 19.46 -10.18 9.76
N ASN A 135 20.19 -9.93 10.85
CA ASN A 135 19.90 -10.45 12.19
C ASN A 135 19.93 -9.32 13.24
N GLY A 136 19.32 -9.53 14.40
CA GLY A 136 19.39 -8.61 15.54
C GLY A 136 18.42 -7.43 15.53
N LYS A 137 17.73 -7.14 14.42
CA LYS A 137 16.78 -6.02 14.26
C LYS A 137 15.79 -5.90 15.42
N SER A 138 15.01 -6.96 15.69
CA SER A 138 13.98 -6.92 16.74
C SER A 138 14.56 -6.73 18.15
N THR A 139 15.79 -7.20 18.38
CA THR A 139 16.49 -7.04 19.67
C THR A 139 17.07 -5.64 19.83
N THR A 140 17.55 -5.02 18.74
CA THR A 140 18.09 -3.64 18.76
C THR A 140 16.98 -2.59 18.81
N THR A 141 15.79 -2.91 18.31
CA THR A 141 14.64 -1.99 18.31
C THR A 141 13.86 -1.99 19.63
N ALA A 142 13.90 -3.08 20.41
CA ALA A 142 13.21 -3.21 21.71
C ALA A 142 13.99 -2.54 22.85
#